data_AF-A0A6J1NYP4-F1
#
_entry.id   AF-A0A6J1NYP4-F1
#
_cell.length_a   1.000
_cell.length_b   1.000
_cell.length_c   1.000
_cell.angle_alpha   90.00
_cell.angle_beta   90.00
_cell.angle_gamma   90.00
#
_symmetry.space_group_name_H-M   'P 1'
#
loop_
_entity.id
_entity.type
_entity.pdbx_description
1 polymer ?
#
loop_
_entity_poly.entity_id
_entity_poly.type
_entity_poly.pdbx_seq_one_letter_code
_entity_poly.pdbx_strand_id
1 'polypeptide(L)'
;MTSRHPAILGLRNILKAACCNDVTSIAFPLLLKHELTEEMTAAWCMRRAELVLKCVKGFVLEASGGGGADLRTLCATVPPDIRPALFASLAALLPTIFRVSGPVRAKTTQ
;
A
#
# COMPACT_ATOMS: atom_id res chain seq x y z
N MET A 1 -13.00 9.07 -5.80
CA MET A 1 -13.06 7.95 -4.83
C MET A 1 -12.60 8.44 -3.47
N THR A 2 -13.22 8.01 -2.36
CA THR A 2 -12.87 8.43 -0.99
C THR A 2 -12.49 7.22 -0.14
N SER A 3 -11.99 7.43 1.09
CA SER A 3 -11.67 6.36 2.05
C SER A 3 -12.88 5.52 2.46
N ARG A 4 -14.10 6.03 2.27
CA ARG A 4 -15.37 5.32 2.54
C ARG A 4 -15.87 4.50 1.35
N HIS A 5 -15.15 4.51 0.23
CA HIS A 5 -15.56 3.75 -0.95
C HIS A 5 -15.54 2.24 -0.65
N PRO A 6 -16.52 1.44 -1.12
CA PRO A 6 -16.61 0.01 -0.83
C PRO A 6 -15.33 -0.78 -1.13
N ALA A 7 -14.65 -0.45 -2.23
CA ALA A 7 -13.38 -1.11 -2.57
C ALA A 7 -12.27 -0.88 -1.52
N ILE A 8 -12.23 0.28 -0.88
CA ILE A 8 -11.25 0.60 0.18
C ILE A 8 -11.61 -0.10 1.48
N LEU A 9 -12.90 -0.14 1.82
CA LEU A 9 -13.40 -0.91 2.95
C LEU A 9 -13.13 -2.42 2.77
N GLY A 10 -13.36 -2.94 1.55
CA GLY A 10 -13.02 -4.30 1.16
C GLY A 10 -11.53 -4.59 1.35
N LEU A 11 -10.65 -3.69 0.90
CA LEU A 11 -9.21 -3.82 1.12
C LEU A 11 -8.87 -3.88 2.62
N ARG A 12 -9.41 -2.99 3.45
CA ARG A 12 -9.21 -3.03 4.91
C ARG A 12 -9.68 -4.35 5.52
N ASN A 13 -10.82 -4.87 5.08
CA ASN A 13 -11.34 -6.15 5.55
C ASN A 13 -10.44 -7.33 5.14
N ILE A 14 -9.87 -7.31 3.93
CA ILE A 14 -8.89 -8.31 3.49
C ILE A 14 -7.64 -8.28 4.37
N LEU A 15 -7.08 -7.09 4.63
CA LEU A 15 -5.91 -6.94 5.49
C LEU A 15 -6.20 -7.40 6.92
N LYS A 16 -7.37 -7.07 7.47
CA LYS A 16 -7.81 -7.55 8.78
C LYS A 16 -7.94 -9.07 8.82
N ALA A 17 -8.61 -9.66 7.84
CA ALA A 17 -8.78 -11.10 7.74
C ALA A 17 -7.42 -11.81 7.68
N ALA A 18 -6.47 -11.26 6.91
CA ALA A 18 -5.11 -11.79 6.84
C ALA A 18 -4.41 -11.77 8.21
N CYS A 19 -4.43 -10.63 8.93
CA CYS A 19 -3.86 -10.55 10.28
C CYS A 19 -4.54 -11.51 11.28
N CYS A 20 -5.86 -11.71 11.18
CA CYS A 20 -6.60 -12.66 12.02
C CYS A 20 -6.30 -14.13 11.70
N ASN A 21 -5.69 -14.42 10.55
CA ASN A 21 -5.35 -15.78 10.09
C ASN A 21 -3.83 -15.96 9.92
N ASP A 22 -3.03 -15.17 10.63
CA ASP A 22 -1.56 -15.24 10.64
C ASP A 22 -0.88 -15.12 9.26
N VAL A 23 -1.57 -14.50 8.30
CA VAL A 23 -1.01 -14.20 6.98
C VAL A 23 -0.15 -12.94 7.09
N THR A 24 1.16 -13.14 7.03
CA THR A 24 2.16 -12.07 7.22
C THR A 24 2.62 -11.41 5.91
N SER A 25 2.20 -11.94 4.76
CA SER A 25 2.59 -11.44 3.43
C SER A 25 1.39 -11.34 2.50
N ILE A 26 1.14 -10.16 1.95
CA ILE A 26 0.01 -9.91 1.03
C ILE A 26 0.50 -9.13 -0.18
N ALA A 27 0.06 -9.55 -1.37
CA ALA A 27 0.12 -8.76 -2.58
C ALA A 27 -1.27 -8.22 -2.93
N PHE A 28 -1.35 -6.96 -3.36
CA PHE A 28 -2.61 -6.34 -3.77
C PHE A 28 -2.42 -5.42 -4.99
N PRO A 29 -3.43 -5.33 -5.89
CA PRO A 29 -3.38 -4.43 -7.02
C PRO A 29 -3.51 -2.98 -6.54
N LEU A 30 -2.47 -2.17 -6.79
CA LEU A 30 -2.35 -0.79 -6.33
C LEU A 30 -3.52 0.10 -6.76
N LEU A 31 -4.07 -0.16 -7.95
CA LEU A 31 -5.18 0.61 -8.52
C LEU A 31 -6.57 0.02 -8.16
N LEU A 32 -6.59 -1.13 -7.47
CA LEU A 32 -7.78 -1.95 -7.22
C LEU A 32 -8.52 -2.34 -8.52
N LYS A 33 -7.72 -2.59 -9.56
CA LYS A 33 -8.11 -2.99 -10.92
C LYS A 33 -7.03 -3.91 -11.48
N HIS A 34 -7.42 -4.88 -12.30
CA HIS A 34 -6.50 -5.81 -12.95
C HIS A 34 -6.01 -5.30 -14.33
N GLU A 35 -6.83 -4.52 -15.01
CA GLU A 35 -6.55 -4.00 -16.36
C GLU A 35 -6.61 -2.48 -16.37
N LEU A 36 -5.81 -1.84 -17.23
CA LEU A 36 -5.91 -0.41 -17.49
C LEU A 36 -7.00 -0.16 -18.55
N THR A 37 -7.79 0.88 -18.33
CA THR A 37 -8.75 1.39 -19.32
C THR A 37 -8.35 2.80 -19.76
N GLU A 38 -8.89 3.28 -20.88
CA GLU A 38 -8.57 4.61 -21.40
C GLU A 38 -8.87 5.75 -20.41
N GLU A 39 -9.87 5.56 -19.53
CA GLU A 39 -10.23 6.51 -18.49
C GLU A 39 -9.17 6.65 -17.39
N MET A 40 -8.25 5.68 -17.27
CA MET A 40 -7.21 5.61 -16.25
C MET A 40 -5.98 6.44 -16.63
N THR A 41 -6.19 7.75 -16.81
CA THR A 41 -5.12 8.73 -17.05
C THR A 41 -4.00 8.65 -16.00
N ALA A 42 -2.80 9.16 -16.30
CA ALA A 42 -1.69 9.18 -15.34
C ALA A 42 -2.07 9.89 -14.03
N ALA A 43 -2.78 11.03 -14.12
CA ALA A 43 -3.26 11.76 -12.95
C ALA A 43 -4.30 10.96 -12.15
N TRP A 44 -5.16 10.18 -12.82
CA TRP A 44 -6.08 9.28 -12.15
C TRP A 44 -5.33 8.19 -11.38
N CYS A 45 -4.36 7.52 -12.04
CA CYS A 45 -3.55 6.46 -11.44
C CYS A 45 -2.81 6.96 -10.20
N MET A 46 -2.18 8.13 -10.28
CA MET A 46 -1.45 8.73 -9.15
C MET A 46 -2.37 9.00 -7.96
N ARG A 47 -3.52 9.67 -8.17
CA ARG A 47 -4.49 9.95 -7.09
C ARG A 47 -5.06 8.69 -6.47
N ARG A 48 -5.34 7.67 -7.30
CA ARG A 48 -5.86 6.37 -6.87
C ARG A 48 -4.85 5.64 -6.00
N ALA A 49 -3.62 5.50 -6.50
CA ALA A 49 -2.53 4.81 -5.81
C ALA A 49 -2.19 5.50 -4.49
N GLU A 50 -2.10 6.83 -4.47
CA GLU A 50 -1.85 7.59 -3.26
C GLU A 50 -2.92 7.33 -2.19
N LEU A 51 -4.20 7.36 -2.58
CA LEU A 51 -5.31 7.07 -1.67
C LEU A 51 -5.23 5.64 -1.11
N VAL A 52 -5.02 4.65 -1.98
CA VAL A 52 -4.91 3.23 -1.58
C VAL A 52 -3.74 3.03 -0.62
N LEU A 53 -2.55 3.54 -0.95
CA LEU A 53 -1.35 3.44 -0.11
C LEU A 53 -1.54 4.14 1.25
N LYS A 54 -2.17 5.32 1.29
CA LYS A 54 -2.50 6.01 2.56
C LYS A 54 -3.47 5.19 3.42
N CYS A 55 -4.45 4.53 2.80
CA CYS A 55 -5.39 3.66 3.52
C CYS A 55 -4.68 2.43 4.09
N VAL A 56 -3.80 1.79 3.32
CA VAL A 56 -2.98 0.65 3.76
C VAL A 56 -2.06 1.07 4.90
N LYS A 57 -1.37 2.22 4.77
CA LYS A 57 -0.55 2.78 5.85
C LYS A 57 -1.34 2.98 7.14
N GLY A 58 -2.53 3.59 7.04
CA GLY A 58 -3.40 3.79 8.20
C GLY A 58 -3.76 2.47 8.88
N PHE A 59 -4.13 1.46 8.09
CA PHE A 59 -4.42 0.13 8.61
C PHE A 59 -3.21 -0.50 9.32
N VAL A 60 -2.02 -0.47 8.73
CA VAL A 60 -0.81 -1.07 9.33
C VAL A 60 -0.48 -0.41 10.67
N LEU A 61 -0.63 0.91 10.78
CA LEU A 61 -0.44 1.64 12.04
C LEU A 61 -1.50 1.29 13.10
N GLU A 62 -2.74 1.04 12.69
CA GLU A 62 -3.83 0.60 13.57
C GLU A 62 -3.66 -0.87 14.01
N ALA A 63 -3.17 -1.73 13.11
CA ALA A 63 -3.06 -3.17 13.32
C ALA A 63 -1.91 -3.57 14.26
N SER A 64 -0.82 -2.79 14.30
CA SER A 64 0.36 -3.08 15.14
C SER A 64 0.14 -3.01 16.66
N GLY A 65 -1.09 -2.75 17.12
CA GLY A 65 -1.48 -2.81 18.53
C GLY A 65 -2.57 -3.83 18.85
N GLY A 66 -3.05 -4.58 17.85
CA GLY A 66 -4.30 -5.32 17.91
C GLY A 66 -4.17 -6.84 17.87
N GLY A 67 -3.37 -7.44 18.75
CA GLY A 67 -3.42 -8.87 19.17
C GLY A 67 -3.26 -9.98 18.11
N GLY A 68 -3.37 -9.72 16.82
CA GLY A 68 -3.12 -10.65 15.72
C GLY A 68 -1.69 -10.55 15.18
N ALA A 69 -1.34 -11.38 14.19
CA ALA A 69 -0.02 -11.31 13.57
C ALA A 69 0.17 -9.98 12.83
N ASP A 70 1.30 -9.34 13.10
CA ASP A 70 1.72 -8.15 12.36
C ASP A 70 1.97 -8.50 10.90
N LEU A 71 1.38 -7.70 10.02
CA LEU A 71 1.65 -7.80 8.60
C LEU A 71 3.10 -7.35 8.33
N ARG A 72 3.93 -8.28 7.88
CA ARG A 72 5.37 -8.06 7.69
C ARG A 72 5.71 -7.57 6.29
N THR A 73 5.02 -8.11 5.28
CA THR A 73 5.30 -7.84 3.87
C THR A 73 4.05 -7.42 3.13
N LEU A 74 4.09 -6.25 2.51
CA LEU A 74 3.06 -5.72 1.63
C LEU A 74 3.66 -5.47 0.25
N CYS A 75 3.10 -6.11 -0.77
CA CYS A 75 3.49 -5.91 -2.16
C CYS A 75 2.38 -5.21 -2.93
N ALA A 76 2.65 -3.99 -3.41
CA ALA A 76 1.73 -3.27 -4.29
C ALA A 76 2.06 -3.61 -5.74
N THR A 77 1.14 -4.28 -6.43
CA THR A 77 1.30 -4.67 -7.83
C THR A 77 0.61 -3.69 -8.77
N VAL A 78 1.14 -3.56 -9.98
CA VAL A 78 0.59 -2.72 -11.06
C VAL A 78 0.20 -3.60 -12.25
N PRO A 79 -0.73 -3.15 -13.10
CA PRO A 79 -1.02 -3.83 -14.36
C PRO A 79 0.24 -3.98 -15.25
N PRO A 80 0.36 -5.07 -16.02
CA PRO A 80 1.55 -5.39 -16.80
C PRO A 80 1.80 -4.42 -17.97
N ASP A 81 0.74 -3.78 -18.46
CA ASP A 81 0.72 -2.81 -19.55
C ASP A 81 1.02 -1.37 -19.11
N ILE A 82 1.42 -1.17 -17.85
CA ILE A 82 1.69 0.16 -17.34
C ILE A 82 2.93 0.78 -17.98
N ARG A 83 2.81 2.03 -18.42
CA ARG A 83 3.93 2.78 -19.00
C ARG A 83 5.09 2.91 -17.99
N PRO A 84 6.36 2.70 -18.38
CA PRO A 84 7.51 2.78 -17.46
C PRO A 84 7.62 4.09 -16.68
N ALA A 85 7.33 5.23 -17.31
CA ALA A 85 7.34 6.55 -16.65
C ALA A 85 6.25 6.68 -15.57
N LEU A 86 5.07 6.09 -15.81
CA LEU A 86 4.01 6.05 -14.81
C LEU A 86 4.37 5.10 -13.67
N PHE A 87 4.98 3.95 -13.98
CA PHE A 87 5.49 3.04 -12.94
C PHE A 87 6.49 3.71 -12.01
N ALA A 88 7.48 4.41 -12.56
CA ALA A 88 8.45 5.17 -11.78
C ALA A 88 7.78 6.22 -10.88
N SER A 89 6.77 6.92 -11.41
CA SER A 89 5.98 7.90 -10.64
C SER A 89 5.20 7.25 -9.49
N LEU A 90 4.57 6.09 -9.74
CA LEU A 90 3.86 5.33 -8.71
C LEU A 90 4.81 4.79 -7.63
N ALA A 91 5.98 4.28 -8.03
CA ALA A 91 6.99 3.80 -7.10
C ALA A 91 7.50 4.91 -6.17
N ALA A 92 7.63 6.14 -6.68
CA ALA A 92 8.03 7.31 -5.89
C ALA A 92 7.00 7.71 -4.81
N LEU A 93 5.74 7.24 -4.89
CA LEU A 93 4.77 7.44 -3.81
C LEU A 93 5.14 6.67 -2.54
N LEU A 94 5.83 5.53 -2.66
CA LEU A 94 6.17 4.68 -1.52
C LEU A 94 7.02 5.42 -0.46
N PRO A 95 8.20 5.99 -0.78
CA PRO A 95 9.00 6.72 0.21
C PRO A 95 8.33 8.03 0.65
N THR A 96 7.41 8.58 -0.14
CA THR A 96 6.65 9.79 0.20
C THR A 96 5.57 9.49 1.26
N ILE A 97 4.92 8.34 1.16
CA ILE A 97 3.80 7.95 2.04
C ILE A 97 4.31 7.17 3.25
N PHE A 98 5.21 6.22 3.05
CA PHE A 98 5.79 5.38 4.10
C PHE A 98 7.14 5.94 4.51
N ARG A 99 7.30 6.22 5.80
CA ARG A 99 8.58 6.66 6.33
C ARG A 99 9.57 5.49 6.24
N VAL A 100 10.65 5.69 5.50
CA VAL A 100 11.76 4.74 5.47
C VAL A 100 12.53 4.86 6.78
N SER A 101 12.68 3.76 7.50
CA SER A 101 13.53 3.71 8.69
C SER A 101 14.99 3.94 8.28
N GLY A 102 15.66 4.88 8.95
CA GLY A 102 17.09 5.07 8.78
C GLY A 102 17.89 3.96 9.45
N PRO A 103 19.13 3.70 9.02
CA PRO A 103 20.02 2.78 9.73
C PRO A 103 20.19 3.22 11.18
N VAL A 104 20.19 2.25 12.10
CA VAL A 104 20.46 2.50 13.52
C VAL A 104 21.91 2.99 13.63
N ARG A 105 22.09 4.27 13.96
CA ARG A 105 23.41 4.81 14.29
C ARG A 105 23.76 4.29 15.69
N ALA A 106 24.55 3.22 15.77
CA ALA A 106 25.11 2.76 17.04
C ALA A 106 25.90 3.92 17.66
N LYS A 107 25.57 4.30 18.90
CA LYS A 107 26.36 5.29 19.63
C LYS A 107 27.70 4.64 19.97
N THR A 108 28.79 5.12 19.37
CA THR A 108 30.14 4.77 19.81
C THR A 108 30.32 5.36 21.22
N THR A 109 30.30 4.51 22.24
CA THR A 109 30.66 4.90 23.60
C THR A 109 32.15 5.24 23.59
N GLN A 110 32.47 6.50 23.87
CA GLN A 110 33.84 6.97 24.08
C GLN A 110 34.14 7.00 25.57
#